data_AF-A0A4U9IGX0-F1
#
_entry.id   AF-A0A4U9IGX0-F1
#
_cell.length_a   1.000
_cell.length_b   1.000
_cell.length_c   1.000
_cell.angle_alpha   90.00
_cell.angle_beta   90.00
_cell.angle_gamma   90.00
#
_symmetry.space_group_name_H-M   'P 1'
#
loop_
_entity.id
_entity.type
_entity.pdbx_description
1 polymer ?
#
loop_
_entity_poly.entity_id
_entity_poly.type
_entity_poly.pdbx_seq_one_letter_code
_entity_poly.pdbx_strand_id
1 'polypeptide(L)' 'MIPYVYRYRGERLIEASAGTGKTFTIAALYLRLLLGLGGSAAFSRPLSVEELLVVTFTEAATEELRGPYPR' A
#
# COMPACT_ATOMS: atom_id res chain seq x y z
N MET A 1 -3.53 12.53 3.93
CA MET A 1 -2.42 12.35 4.90
C MET A 1 -1.51 11.26 4.36
N ILE A 2 -0.31 11.61 3.89
CA ILE A 2 0.65 10.61 3.39
C ILE A 2 1.45 10.13 4.60
N PRO A 3 1.39 8.84 4.97
CA PRO A 3 2.06 8.35 6.17
C PRO A 3 3.56 8.24 5.90
N TYR A 4 4.33 9.25 6.29
CA TYR A 4 5.76 9.27 5.97
C TYR A 4 6.58 8.28 6.83
N VAL A 5 6.10 7.87 8.01
CA VAL A 5 6.93 7.12 8.97
C VAL A 5 6.14 6.01 9.70
N TYR A 6 5.86 4.89 9.04
CA TYR A 6 5.51 3.66 9.77
C TYR A 6 6.54 2.58 9.48
N ARG A 7 7.08 2.00 10.56
CA ARG A 7 7.84 0.76 10.47
C ARG A 7 6.86 -0.39 10.21
N TYR A 8 7.03 -1.05 9.06
CA TYR A 8 6.12 -2.08 8.56
C TYR A 8 6.35 -3.43 9.24
N ARG A 9 6.02 -3.53 10.54
CA ARG A 9 6.04 -4.80 11.29
C ARG A 9 4.78 -4.94 12.13
N GLY A 10 4.17 -6.12 12.06
CA GLY A 10 2.91 -6.44 12.75
C GLY A 10 1.70 -5.73 12.15
N GLU A 11 0.61 -5.71 12.90
CA GLU A 11 -0.66 -5.13 12.47
C GLU A 11 -0.64 -3.59 12.61
N ARG A 12 -1.28 -2.92 11.65
CA ARG A 12 -1.42 -1.46 11.60
C ARG A 12 -2.82 -1.11 11.12
N LEU A 13 -3.46 -0.18 11.83
CA LEU A 13 -4.73 0.42 11.41
C LEU A 13 -4.44 1.81 10.86
N ILE A 14 -4.95 2.10 9.66
CA ILE A 14 -4.90 3.43 9.06
C ILE A 14 -6.34 3.94 8.97
N GLU A 15 -6.68 4.87 9.86
CA GLU A 15 -7.95 5.58 9.78
C GLU A 15 -7.84 6.75 8.80
N ALA A 16 -8.88 6.95 8.02
CA ALA A 16 -8.97 8.05 7.07
C ALA A 16 -10.43 8.48 6.95
N SER A 17 -10.70 9.76 6.64
CA SER A 17 -12.06 10.25 6.35
C SER A 17 -12.37 10.22 4.85
N ALA A 18 -13.62 10.46 4.45
CA ALA A 18 -13.98 10.57 3.04
C ALA A 18 -13.17 11.67 2.36
N GLY A 19 -12.71 11.44 1.12
CA GLY A 19 -11.93 12.42 0.36
C GLY A 19 -10.47 12.63 0.82
N THR A 20 -9.95 11.91 1.82
CA THR A 20 -8.59 12.14 2.34
C THR A 20 -7.49 11.32 1.65
N GLY A 21 -7.75 10.84 0.42
CA GLY A 21 -6.77 10.13 -0.40
C GLY A 21 -6.44 8.71 0.05
N LYS A 22 -7.42 7.91 0.49
CA LYS A 22 -7.21 6.51 0.94
C LYS A 22 -6.53 5.65 -0.13
N THR A 23 -7.05 5.70 -1.37
CA THR A 23 -6.51 4.96 -2.50
C THR A 23 -5.06 5.37 -2.76
N PHE A 24 -4.78 6.67 -2.76
CA PHE A 24 -3.42 7.19 -2.90
C PHE A 24 -2.50 6.68 -1.79
N THR A 25 -2.96 6.66 -0.54
CA THR A 25 -2.19 6.13 0.59
C THR A 25 -1.89 4.64 0.40
N ILE A 26 -2.87 3.83 -0.04
CA ILE A 26 -2.67 2.39 -0.31
C ILE A 26 -1.66 2.21 -1.45
N ALA A 27 -1.81 2.95 -2.56
CA ALA A 27 -0.87 2.88 -3.69
C ALA A 27 0.56 3.28 -3.30
N ALA A 28 0.72 4.34 -2.51
CA ALA A 28 2.02 4.75 -1.99
C ALA A 28 2.63 3.67 -1.07
N LEU A 29 1.83 3.02 -0.22
CA LEU A 29 2.28 1.91 0.61
C LEU A 29 2.71 0.71 -0.23
N TYR A 30 1.92 0.36 -1.24
CA TYR A 30 2.21 -0.72 -2.18
C TYR A 30 3.56 -0.51 -2.88
N LEU A 31 3.80 0.70 -3.42
CA LEU A 31 5.08 1.05 -4.03
C LEU A 31 6.25 1.02 -3.05
N ARG A 32 6.06 1.48 -1.81
CA ARG A 32 7.12 1.43 -0.80
C ARG A 32 7.53 0.01 -0.45
N LEU A 33 6.58 -0.93 -0.41
CA LEU A 33 6.86 -2.34 -0.14
C LEU A 33 7.54 -3.02 -1.34
N LEU A 34 7.08 -2.74 -2.56
CA LEU A 34 7.67 -3.28 -3.78
C LEU A 34 9.11 -2.80 -4.01
N LEU A 35 9.38 -1.53 -3.73
CA LEU A 35 10.67 -0.90 -4.02
C LEU A 35 11.60 -0.83 -2.79
N GLY A 36 11.17 -1.34 -1.64
CA GLY A 36 11.93 -1.28 -0.39
C GLY A 36 12.17 0.15 0.13
N LEU A 37 11.26 1.09 -0.15
CA LEU A 37 11.41 2.50 0.20
C LEU A 37 11.00 2.78 1.66
N GLY A 38 11.72 3.70 2.31
CA GLY A 38 11.39 4.14 3.67
C GLY A 38 12.56 4.24 4.65
N GLY A 39 13.80 4.01 4.19
CA GLY A 39 15.00 4.14 5.01
C GLY A 39 14.96 3.23 6.24
N SER A 40 15.19 3.78 7.43
CA SER A 40 15.14 3.02 8.70
C SER A 40 13.75 2.44 9.04
N ALA A 41 12.69 2.95 8.41
CA ALA A 41 11.33 2.45 8.55
C ALA A 41 10.91 1.46 7.45
N ALA A 42 11.77 1.18 6.47
CA ALA A 42 11.47 0.25 5.39
C ALA A 42 11.18 -1.18 5.90
N PHE A 43 10.47 -1.95 5.07
CA PHE A 43 10.37 -3.40 5.28
C PHE A 43 11.75 -4.03 5.14
N SER A 44 11.97 -5.21 5.71
CA SER A 44 13.30 -5.84 5.77
C SER A 44 13.92 -6.13 4.40
N ARG A 45 13.09 -6.26 3.36
CA ARG A 45 13.49 -6.41 1.96
C ARG A 45 12.37 -5.89 1.04
N PRO A 46 12.64 -5.62 -0.24
CA PRO A 46 11.57 -5.48 -1.23
C PRO A 46 10.70 -6.74 -1.31
N LEU A 47 9.39 -6.56 -1.51
CA LEU A 47 8.42 -7.64 -1.72
C LEU A 47 8.06 -7.74 -3.21
N SER A 48 7.74 -8.93 -3.70
CA SER A 48 7.15 -9.08 -5.04
C SER A 48 5.64 -8.82 -5.00
N VAL A 49 5.03 -8.66 -6.18
CA VAL A 49 3.58 -8.46 -6.32
C VAL A 49 2.79 -9.64 -5.73
N GLU A 50 3.30 -10.85 -5.93
CA GLU A 50 2.69 -12.11 -5.46
C GLU A 50 2.72 -12.26 -3.93
N GLU A 51 3.61 -11.52 -3.25
CA GLU A 51 3.73 -11.51 -1.79
C GLU A 51 2.79 -10.47 -1.13
N LEU A 52 2.10 -9.64 -1.92
CA LEU A 52 1.26 -8.56 -1.45
C LEU A 52 -0.23 -8.84 -1.71
N LEU A 53 -0.98 -9.15 -0.65
CA LEU A 53 -2.43 -9.26 -0.71
C LEU A 53 -3.08 -7.91 -0.43
N VAL A 54 -3.77 -7.37 -1.44
CA VAL A 54 -4.62 -6.18 -1.30
C VAL A 54 -6.07 -6.60 -1.50
N VAL A 55 -6.92 -6.27 -0.52
CA VAL A 55 -8.36 -6.56 -0.56
C VAL A 55 -9.15 -5.27 -0.44
N THR A 56 -10.20 -5.15 -1.25
CA THR A 56 -11.13 -4.01 -1.25
C THR A 56 -12.55 -4.53 -1.13
N PHE A 57 -13.47 -3.67 -0.68
CA PHE A 57 -14.88 -4.04 -0.54
C PHE A 57 -15.60 -4.15 -1.89
N THR A 58 -15.11 -3.46 -2.92
CA THR A 58 -15.72 -3.44 -4.25
C THR A 58 -14.72 -3.86 -5.32
N GLU A 59 -15.23 -4.51 -6.37
CA GLU A 59 -14.45 -4.90 -7.56
C GLU A 59 -13.85 -3.68 -8.28
N ALA A 60 -14.61 -2.59 -8.40
CA ALA A 60 -14.13 -1.36 -9.02
C ALA A 60 -12.88 -0.79 -8.31
N ALA A 61 -12.82 -0.87 -6.98
CA ALA A 61 -11.65 -0.44 -6.22
C ALA A 61 -10.47 -1.43 -6.34
N THR A 62 -10.75 -2.73 -6.56
CA THR A 62 -9.72 -3.72 -6.87
C THR A 62 -9.01 -3.36 -8.17
N GLU A 63 -9.78 -3.06 -9.22
CA GLU A 63 -9.26 -2.75 -10.55
C GLU A 63 -8.50 -1.41 -10.57
N GLU A 64 -8.97 -0.41 -9.83
CA GLU A 64 -8.25 0.86 -9.67
C GLU A 64 -6.85 0.66 -9.03
N LEU A 65 -6.73 -0.26 -8.07
CA LEU A 65 -5.47 -0.52 -7.37
C LEU A 65 -4.50 -1.44 -8.14
N ARG A 66 -5.01 -2.40 -8.93
CA ARG A 66 -4.16 -3.24 -9.79
C ARG A 66 -3.44 -2.42 -10.86
N GLY A 67 -4.03 -1.31 -11.29
CA GLY A 67 -3.53 -0.53 -12.41
C GLY A 67 -3.54 -1.34 -13.73
N PRO A 68 -3.00 -0.81 -14.83
CA PRO A 68 -3.06 -1.43 -16.15
C PRO A 68 -2.08 -2.61 -16.34
N TYR A 69 -1.44 -3.13 -15.28
CA TYR A 69 -0.46 -4.22 -15.43
C TYR A 69 -1.21 -5.54 -15.67
N PRO A 70 -1.17 -6.12 -16.89
CA PRO A 70 -1.73 -7.44 -17.12
C PRO A 70 -0.83 -8.46 -16.44
N ARG A 71 -1.41 -9.61 -16.08
CA ARG A 71 -0.70 -10.74 -15.48
C ARG A 71 0.57 -11.14 -16.21
#